data_AF-A0A9W5YAG1-F1
#
_entry.id   AF-A0A9W5YAG1-F1
#
_cell.length_a   1.000
_cell.length_b   1.000
_cell.length_c   1.000
_cell.angle_alpha   90.00
_cell.angle_beta   90.00
_cell.angle_gamma   90.00
#
_symmetry.space_group_name_H-M   'P 1'
#
loop_
_entity.id
_entity.type
_entity.pdbx_description
1 polymer ?
#
loop_
_entity_poly.entity_id
_entity_poly.type
_entity_poly.pdbx_seq_one_letter_code
_entity_poly.pdbx_strand_id
1 'polypeptide(L)'
;MKLNKKQKYYLGTYLFGYAISVLESGVPSIIYLIPIKLFGFMFSITMGKGLYLVDERKMPLNSIKFSVGIKSTFIVLLLVVVTCILKGALLLNGIDISFITAPL
;
A
#
# COMPACT_ATOMS: atom_id res chain seq x y z
N MET A 1 -24.15 10.19 -4.36
CA MET A 1 -23.79 8.98 -3.59
C MET A 1 -23.06 9.43 -2.32
N LYS A 2 -23.67 9.35 -1.13
CA LYS A 2 -22.98 9.69 0.13
C LYS A 2 -21.96 8.61 0.43
N LEU A 3 -20.67 8.91 0.29
CA LEU A 3 -19.59 8.01 0.71
C LEU A 3 -19.69 7.78 2.22
N ASN A 4 -19.65 6.50 2.63
CA ASN A 4 -19.58 6.18 4.05
C ASN A 4 -18.31 6.80 4.64
N LYS A 5 -18.40 7.38 5.84
CA LYS A 5 -17.26 8.09 6.46
C LYS A 5 -15.97 7.28 6.46
N LYS A 6 -16.07 5.97 6.73
CA LYS A 6 -14.95 5.01 6.62
C LYS A 6 -14.29 5.03 5.24
N GLN A 7 -15.07 5.00 4.16
CA GLN A 7 -14.54 5.00 2.79
C GLN A 7 -13.78 6.29 2.48
N LYS A 8 -14.17 7.43 3.07
CA LYS A 8 -13.46 8.71 2.90
C LYS A 8 -12.00 8.61 3.36
N TYR A 9 -11.74 8.07 4.55
CA TYR A 9 -10.37 7.96 5.07
C TYR A 9 -9.54 6.95 4.28
N TYR A 10 -10.13 5.80 3.93
CA TYR A 10 -9.43 4.77 3.17
C TYR A 10 -9.13 5.22 1.73
N LEU A 11 -10.08 5.85 1.06
CA LEU A 11 -9.90 6.33 -0.31
C LEU A 11 -8.92 7.52 -0.36
N GLY A 12 -9.03 8.47 0.58
CA GLY A 12 -8.13 9.62 0.63
C GLY A 12 -6.67 9.21 0.85
N THR A 13 -6.43 8.29 1.79
CA THR A 13 -5.08 7.77 2.05
C THR A 13 -4.58 6.85 0.95
N TYR A 14 -5.48 6.12 0.28
CA TYR A 14 -5.14 5.35 -0.93
C TYR A 14 -4.62 6.25 -2.04
N LEU A 15 -5.37 7.31 -2.37
CA LEU A 15 -5.00 8.27 -3.41
C LEU A 15 -3.69 9.00 -3.06
N PHE A 16 -3.49 9.31 -1.79
CA PHE A 16 -2.25 9.93 -1.33
C PHE A 16 -1.04 9.00 -1.49
N GLY A 17 -1.15 7.74 -1.05
CA GLY A 17 -0.08 6.75 -1.24
C GLY A 17 0.17 6.44 -2.70
N TYR A 18 -0.88 6.40 -3.53
CA TYR A 18 -0.77 6.26 -4.98
C TYR A 18 -0.01 7.45 -5.60
N ALA A 19 -0.36 8.69 -5.22
CA ALA A 19 0.31 9.89 -5.73
C ALA A 19 1.79 9.93 -5.37
N ILE A 20 2.15 9.57 -4.12
CA ILE A 20 3.55 9.46 -3.69
C ILE A 20 4.30 8.45 -4.54
N SER A 21 3.71 7.27 -4.74
CA SER A 21 4.36 6.20 -5.49
C SER A 21 4.50 6.54 -6.98
N VAL A 22 3.56 7.29 -7.57
CA VAL A 22 3.69 7.83 -8.93
C VAL A 22 4.78 8.89 -9.03
N LEU A 23 4.91 9.77 -8.04
CA LEU A 23 5.97 10.79 -8.00
C LEU A 23 7.37 10.17 -7.90
N GLU A 24 7.52 9.10 -7.13
CA GLU A 24 8.79 8.40 -6.97
C GLU A 24 9.17 7.59 -8.22
N SER A 25 8.22 6.88 -8.82
CA SER A 25 8.47 6.02 -9.97
C SER A 25 8.55 6.77 -11.31
N GLY A 26 8.05 8.00 -11.40
CA GLY A 26 8.17 8.90 -12.56
C GLY A 26 7.45 8.44 -13.84
N VAL A 27 6.92 7.21 -13.88
CA VAL A 27 6.34 6.60 -15.09
C VAL A 27 5.00 5.93 -14.78
N PRO A 28 3.87 6.40 -15.34
CA PRO A 28 2.56 5.75 -15.22
C PRO A 28 2.45 4.58 -16.20
N SER A 29 3.38 3.62 -16.16
CA SER A 29 3.33 2.43 -17.01
C SER A 29 2.45 1.34 -16.36
N ILE A 30 1.74 0.59 -17.20
CA ILE A 30 0.87 -0.54 -16.81
C ILE A 30 1.62 -1.62 -16.02
N ILE A 31 2.93 -1.73 -16.21
CA ILE A 31 3.78 -2.70 -15.52
C ILE A 31 4.08 -2.22 -14.08
N TYR A 32 4.23 -0.91 -13.86
CA TYR A 32 4.42 -0.33 -12.52
C TYR A 32 3.10 -0.14 -11.76
N LEU A 33 1.96 -0.24 -12.44
CA LEU A 33 0.63 -0.09 -11.82
C LEU A 33 0.37 -1.12 -10.71
N ILE A 34 0.97 -2.31 -10.74
CA ILE A 34 0.78 -3.30 -9.65
C ILE A 34 1.53 -2.89 -8.37
N PRO A 35 2.86 -2.63 -8.39
CA PRO A 35 3.57 -2.11 -7.23
C PRO A 35 3.01 -0.79 -6.69
N ILE A 36 2.69 0.15 -7.59
CA ILE A 36 2.17 1.49 -7.22
C ILE A 36 0.79 1.37 -6.56
N LYS A 37 -0.11 0.52 -7.09
CA LYS A 37 -1.42 0.26 -6.47
C LYS A 37 -1.28 -0.46 -5.13
N LEU A 38 -0.34 -1.38 -5.02
CA LEU A 38 -0.02 -2.04 -3.75
C LEU A 38 0.42 -1.01 -2.72
N PHE A 39 1.32 -0.10 -3.07
CA PHE A 39 1.78 0.95 -2.17
C PHE A 39 0.63 1.87 -1.69
N GLY A 40 -0.23 2.32 -2.60
CA GLY A 40 -1.45 3.05 -2.24
C GLY A 40 -2.38 2.26 -1.32
N PHE A 41 -2.55 0.96 -1.58
CA PHE A 41 -3.35 0.07 -0.74
C PHE A 41 -2.76 -0.09 0.67
N MET A 42 -1.44 -0.16 0.78
CA MET A 42 -0.73 -0.22 2.06
C MET A 42 -0.92 1.04 2.87
N PHE A 43 -0.82 2.21 2.23
CA PHE A 43 -1.12 3.50 2.84
C PHE A 43 -2.58 3.58 3.31
N SER A 44 -3.51 3.04 2.52
CA SER A 44 -4.93 2.99 2.89
C SER A 44 -5.19 2.16 4.15
N ILE A 45 -4.54 0.99 4.26
CA ILE A 45 -4.72 0.09 5.40
C ILE A 45 -4.06 0.62 6.67
N THR A 46 -2.87 1.22 6.55
CA THR A 46 -2.12 1.75 7.70
C THR A 46 -2.68 3.09 8.14
N MET A 47 -2.60 4.08 7.26
CA MET A 47 -2.94 5.47 7.58
C MET A 47 -4.45 5.68 7.56
N GLY A 48 -5.18 5.11 6.59
CA GLY A 48 -6.64 5.26 6.49
C GLY A 48 -7.38 4.64 7.65
N LYS A 49 -6.95 3.45 8.10
CA LYS A 49 -7.48 2.80 9.31
C LYS A 49 -7.10 3.56 10.57
N GLY A 50 -5.85 4.03 10.67
CA GLY A 50 -5.37 4.82 11.80
C GLY A 50 -6.19 6.10 11.98
N LEU A 51 -6.33 6.89 10.92
CA LEU A 51 -7.10 8.14 10.93
C LEU A 51 -8.57 7.90 11.28
N TYR A 52 -9.20 6.85 10.74
CA TYR A 52 -10.57 6.49 11.09
C TYR A 52 -10.73 6.14 12.59
N LEU A 53 -9.76 5.45 13.19
CA LEU A 53 -9.81 5.08 14.60
C LEU A 53 -9.55 6.27 15.53
N VAL A 54 -8.72 7.24 15.12
CA VAL A 54 -8.51 8.48 15.87
C VAL A 54 -9.76 9.35 15.81
N ASP A 55 -10.25 9.64 14.61
CA ASP A 55 -11.27 10.68 14.40
C ASP A 55 -12.67 10.22 14.83
N GLU A 56 -13.10 9.02 14.40
CA GLU A 56 -14.45 8.53 14.67
C GLU A 56 -14.55 7.69 15.94
N ARG A 57 -13.49 6.98 16.34
CA ARG A 57 -13.50 6.11 17.52
C ARG A 57 -12.79 6.72 18.73
N LYS A 58 -12.18 7.91 18.59
CA LYS A 58 -11.46 8.64 19.66
C LYS A 58 -10.51 7.75 20.46
N MET A 59 -9.89 6.78 19.80
CA MET A 59 -8.96 5.86 20.45
C MET A 59 -7.63 6.57 20.77
N PRO A 60 -7.02 6.31 21.94
CA PRO A 60 -5.72 6.86 22.27
C PRO A 60 -4.67 6.38 21.26
N LEU A 61 -3.76 7.27 20.84
CA LEU A 61 -2.74 6.99 19.82
C LEU A 61 -1.92 5.72 20.09
N ASN A 62 -1.69 5.41 21.37
CA ASN A 62 -0.93 4.22 21.78
C ASN A 62 -1.62 2.90 21.44
N SER A 63 -2.95 2.81 21.56
CA SER A 63 -3.69 1.58 21.22
C SER A 63 -3.78 1.38 19.70
N ILE A 64 -3.77 2.48 18.94
CA ILE A 64 -3.76 2.47 17.48
C ILE A 64 -2.42 1.94 16.96
N LYS A 65 -1.28 2.36 17.54
CA LYS A 65 0.05 1.86 17.15
C LYS A 65 0.15 0.34 17.22
N PHE A 66 -0.36 -0.28 18.28
CA PHE A 66 -0.34 -1.74 18.42
C PHE A 66 -1.34 -2.46 17.50
N SER A 67 -2.58 -1.95 17.44
CA SER A 67 -3.67 -2.54 16.63
C SER A 67 -3.43 -2.45 15.13
N VAL A 68 -2.98 -1.28 14.68
CA VAL A 68 -2.69 -1.02 13.27
C VAL A 68 -1.32 -1.58 12.94
N GLY A 69 -0.28 -1.26 13.71
CA GLY A 69 1.11 -1.63 13.42
C GLY A 69 1.32 -3.13 13.26
N ILE A 70 0.93 -3.96 14.23
CA ILE A 70 1.23 -5.41 14.15
C ILE A 70 0.48 -6.06 12.98
N LYS A 71 -0.81 -5.75 12.81
CA LYS A 71 -1.62 -6.31 11.73
C LYS A 71 -1.20 -5.79 10.37
N SER A 72 -0.87 -4.51 10.26
CA SER A 72 -0.41 -3.93 9.01
C SER A 72 0.96 -4.45 8.64
N THR A 73 1.90 -4.56 9.57
CA THR A 73 3.25 -5.08 9.31
C THR A 73 3.19 -6.53 8.84
N PHE A 74 2.30 -7.35 9.42
CA PHE A 74 2.08 -8.72 8.92
C PHE A 74 1.53 -8.73 7.48
N ILE A 75 0.58 -7.84 7.15
CA ILE A 75 0.06 -7.69 5.79
C ILE A 75 1.15 -7.18 4.83
N VAL A 76 2.00 -6.23 5.24
CA VAL A 76 3.16 -5.76 4.46
C VAL A 76 4.07 -6.93 4.16
N LEU A 77 4.44 -7.70 5.19
CA LEU A 77 5.33 -8.83 5.07
C LEU A 77 4.76 -9.87 4.11
N LEU A 78 3.48 -10.21 4.25
CA LEU A 78 2.80 -11.17 3.37
C LEU A 78 2.77 -10.68 1.92
N LEU A 79 2.52 -9.39 1.70
CA LEU A 79 2.55 -8.80 0.37
C LEU A 79 3.96 -8.80 -0.24
N VAL A 80 4.99 -8.49 0.54
CA VAL A 80 6.38 -8.58 0.07
C VAL A 80 6.72 -10.01 -0.34
N VAL A 81 6.32 -11.00 0.46
CA VAL A 81 6.51 -12.42 0.12
C VAL A 81 5.79 -12.80 -1.18
N VAL A 82 4.52 -12.40 -1.33
CA VAL A 82 3.75 -12.65 -2.57
C VAL A 82 4.41 -11.98 -3.77
N THR A 83 4.90 -10.76 -3.61
CA THR A 83 5.59 -10.02 -4.68
C THR A 83 6.92 -10.68 -5.05
N CYS A 84 7.67 -11.19 -4.07
CA CYS A 84 8.89 -11.98 -4.30
C CYS A 84 8.60 -13.30 -5.03
N ILE A 85 7.54 -14.02 -4.65
CA ILE A 85 7.13 -15.26 -5.32
C ILE A 85 6.73 -14.98 -6.77
N LEU A 86 5.93 -13.94 -7.00
CA LEU A 86 5.55 -13.50 -8.35
C LEU A 86 6.78 -13.10 -9.17
N LYS A 87 7.74 -12.37 -8.57
CA LYS A 87 9.01 -12.02 -9.22
C LYS A 87 9.79 -13.27 -9.63
N GLY A 88 9.92 -14.24 -8.73
CA GLY A 88 10.58 -15.51 -9.02
C GLY A 88 9.87 -16.31 -10.12
N ALA A 89 8.54 -16.39 -10.08
CA ALA A 89 7.75 -17.08 -11.10
C ALA A 89 7.86 -16.42 -12.49
N LEU A 90 7.91 -15.08 -12.55
CA LEU A 90 8.09 -14.35 -13.81
C LEU A 90 9.49 -14.52 -14.40
N LEU A 91 10.53 -14.51 -13.56
CA LEU A 91 11.91 -14.77 -13.97
C LEU A 91 12.07 -16.18 -14.56
N LEU A 92 11.41 -17.19 -13.98
CA LEU A 92 11.43 -18.56 -14.51
C LEU A 92 10.77 -18.68 -15.89
N ASN A 93 9.86 -17.77 -16.24
CA ASN A 93 9.22 -17.72 -17.57
C ASN A 93 9.99 -16.83 -18.57
N GLY A 94 11.21 -16.41 -18.26
CA GLY A 94 12.03 -15.55 -19.12
C GLY A 94 11.55 -14.10 -19.21
N ILE A 95 10.57 -13.72 -18.38
CA ILE A 95 10.12 -12.34 -18.26
C ILE A 95 11.04 -11.67 -17.25
N ASP A 96 12.10 -11.05 -17.75
CA ASP A 96 13.02 -10.32 -16.89
C ASP A 96 12.42 -8.97 -16.48
N ILE A 97 12.09 -8.88 -15.21
CA ILE A 97 11.61 -7.68 -14.54
C ILE A 97 12.75 -6.99 -13.76
N SER A 98 14.01 -7.29 -14.06
CA SER A 98 15.20 -6.61 -13.51
C SER A 98 15.16 -5.08 -13.62
N PHE A 99 14.45 -4.52 -14.61
CA PHE A 99 14.15 -3.08 -14.71
C PHE A 99 13.34 -2.51 -13.52
N ILE A 100 12.70 -3.36 -12.70
CA ILE A 100 11.97 -2.97 -11.48
C ILE A 100 12.92 -2.65 -10.32
N THR A 101 14.20 -3.06 -10.39
CA THR A 101 15.20 -2.88 -9.32
C THR A 101 16.48 -2.20 -9.76
N ALA A 102 16.50 -1.54 -10.92
CA ALA A 102 17.65 -0.72 -11.29
C ALA A 102 17.73 0.47 -10.31
N PRO A 103 18.80 0.62 -9.52
CA PRO A 103 19.06 1.89 -8.85
C PRO A 103 19.33 2.90 -9.96
N LEU A 104 18.49 3.94 -10.04
CA LEU A 104 18.87 5.21 -10.66
C LEU A 104 19.73 5.98 -9.66
#